data_AF-A0A3Q0FH40-F1
#
_entry.id   AF-A0A3Q0FH40-F1
#
_cell.length_a   1.000
_cell.length_b   1.000
_cell.length_c   1.000
_cell.angle_alpha   90.00
_cell.angle_beta   90.00
_cell.angle_gamma   90.00
#
_symmetry.space_group_name_H-M   'P 1'
#
loop_
_entity.id
_entity.type
_entity.pdbx_description
1 polymer ?
#
loop_
_entity_poly.entity_id
_entity_poly.type
_entity_poly.pdbx_seq_one_letter_code
_entity_poly.pdbx_strand_id
1 'polypeptide(L)'
;MGREIIHQEWSKEPGKRSRLWLQDDVKDVLKENTGTRAIEGLSLKLHSSSRDCLEACAFKEMKRLRLLQLDNVQLSGDYGHISKQLRWICWRGFPYKYIPINFHLENVIAIDFKHSRLQLVWEQPVVLERLKFLNLSHSKYLKETPDFSGLPSLEKLILKDCPNLCEVHQSIGRLRNLLLINLKDCTSLSYLPEEVYELRSLKILILSGCLKFPPIHIAKVKSLATIIAENTKPSAL
;
A
#
# COMPACT_ATOMS: atom_id res chain seq x y z
N MET A 1 -5.13 -25.22 -13.64
CA MET A 1 -5.96 -24.90 -14.82
C MET A 1 -5.61 -23.55 -15.46
N GLY A 2 -6.02 -22.37 -14.94
CA GLY A 2 -5.76 -21.09 -15.66
C GLY A 2 -4.27 -20.69 -15.80
N ARG A 3 -3.43 -21.04 -14.83
CA ARG A 3 -1.98 -20.77 -14.86
C ARG A 3 -1.21 -21.66 -15.85
N GLU A 4 -1.64 -22.90 -16.02
CA GLU A 4 -1.00 -23.85 -16.95
C GLU A 4 -1.31 -23.51 -18.40
N ILE A 5 -2.52 -23.02 -18.71
CA ILE A 5 -2.93 -22.62 -20.06
C ILE A 5 -2.06 -21.48 -20.58
N ILE A 6 -1.90 -20.40 -19.80
CA ILE A 6 -1.07 -19.24 -20.17
C ILE A 6 0.41 -19.64 -20.36
N HIS A 7 0.89 -20.61 -19.58
CA HIS A 7 2.26 -21.09 -19.67
C HIS A 7 2.49 -21.96 -20.91
N GLN A 8 1.53 -22.83 -21.26
CA GLN A 8 1.64 -23.74 -22.40
C GLN A 8 1.59 -23.01 -23.76
N GLU A 9 0.75 -21.97 -23.90
CA GLU A 9 0.61 -21.23 -25.17
C GLU A 9 1.87 -20.45 -25.59
N TRP A 10 2.68 -19.99 -24.62
CA TRP A 10 3.81 -19.09 -24.89
C TRP A 10 5.09 -19.57 -24.19
N SER A 11 5.38 -20.87 -24.28
CA SER A 11 6.53 -21.47 -23.60
C SER A 11 7.87 -20.83 -23.96
N LYS A 12 8.02 -20.32 -25.19
CA LYS A 12 9.26 -19.68 -25.69
C LYS A 12 9.27 -18.14 -25.66
N GLU A 13 8.13 -17.50 -25.43
CA GLU A 13 7.99 -16.03 -25.51
C GLU A 13 7.23 -15.49 -24.30
N PRO A 14 7.86 -15.48 -23.10
CA PRO A 14 7.19 -15.05 -21.87
C PRO A 14 6.59 -13.63 -21.97
N GLY A 15 7.23 -12.72 -22.70
CA GLY A 15 6.75 -11.35 -22.90
C GLY A 15 5.36 -11.21 -23.55
N LYS A 16 4.85 -12.26 -24.22
CA LYS A 16 3.52 -12.30 -24.84
C LYS A 16 2.41 -12.85 -23.93
N ARG A 17 2.76 -13.34 -22.75
CA ARG A 17 1.79 -13.87 -21.77
C ARG A 17 1.00 -12.74 -21.12
N SER A 18 -0.27 -12.99 -20.81
CA SER A 18 -1.09 -12.01 -20.07
C SER A 18 -0.69 -11.86 -18.60
N ARG A 19 0.01 -12.86 -18.06
CA ARG A 19 0.40 -12.96 -16.66
C ARG A 19 1.80 -13.56 -16.56
N LEU A 20 2.68 -12.90 -15.82
CA LEU A 20 4.04 -13.34 -15.54
C LEU A 20 4.24 -13.50 -14.04
N TRP A 21 4.66 -14.69 -13.62
CA TRP A 21 4.89 -15.01 -12.20
C TRP A 21 6.07 -15.96 -11.94
N LEU A 22 6.60 -16.61 -12.99
CA LEU A 22 7.83 -17.39 -12.89
C LEU A 22 9.00 -16.42 -12.80
N GLN A 23 9.83 -16.57 -11.77
CA GLN A 23 10.82 -15.58 -11.41
C GLN A 23 11.86 -15.35 -12.53
N ASP A 24 12.32 -16.42 -13.17
CA ASP A 24 13.33 -16.35 -14.23
C ASP A 24 12.74 -15.68 -15.48
N ASP A 25 11.56 -16.10 -15.94
CA ASP A 25 10.84 -15.45 -17.05
C ASP A 25 10.62 -13.95 -16.81
N VAL A 26 10.22 -13.57 -15.58
CA VAL A 26 9.98 -12.15 -15.25
C VAL A 26 11.29 -11.38 -15.27
N LYS A 27 12.38 -11.94 -14.76
CA LYS A 27 13.71 -11.30 -14.80
C LYS A 27 14.18 -11.12 -16.23
N ASP A 28 14.07 -12.15 -17.07
CA ASP A 28 14.50 -12.10 -18.46
C ASP A 28 13.68 -11.07 -19.23
N VAL A 29 12.36 -11.06 -19.06
CA VAL A 29 11.47 -10.08 -19.69
C VAL A 29 11.82 -8.64 -19.28
N LEU A 30 12.13 -8.42 -18.00
CA LEU A 30 12.46 -7.09 -17.49
C LEU A 30 13.89 -6.63 -17.83
N LYS A 31 14.86 -7.55 -17.90
CA LYS A 31 16.25 -7.23 -18.26
C LYS A 31 16.40 -6.97 -19.77
N GLU A 32 15.73 -7.77 -20.59
CA GLU A 32 15.80 -7.67 -22.05
C GLU A 32 14.73 -6.73 -22.64
N ASN A 33 13.90 -6.09 -21.79
CA ASN A 33 12.82 -5.18 -22.19
C ASN A 33 11.84 -5.80 -23.21
N THR A 34 11.58 -7.11 -23.14
CA THR A 34 10.73 -7.84 -24.09
C THR A 34 9.26 -7.88 -23.70
N GLY A 35 8.88 -7.17 -22.63
CA GLY A 35 7.51 -7.08 -22.17
C GLY A 35 6.59 -6.45 -23.22
N THR A 36 5.40 -7.02 -23.44
CA THR A 36 4.46 -6.50 -24.43
C THR A 36 3.16 -6.01 -23.80
N ARG A 37 2.33 -5.35 -24.62
CA ARG A 37 0.97 -4.94 -24.25
C ARG A 37 0.05 -6.08 -23.80
N ALA A 38 0.42 -7.33 -24.05
CA ALA A 38 -0.34 -8.49 -23.60
C ALA A 38 -0.30 -8.64 -22.09
N ILE A 39 0.80 -8.24 -21.44
CA ILE A 39 0.99 -8.40 -19.99
C ILE A 39 0.03 -7.50 -19.24
N GLU A 40 -0.88 -8.13 -18.51
CA GLU A 40 -1.82 -7.48 -17.60
C GLU A 40 -1.43 -7.65 -16.13
N GLY A 41 -0.60 -8.63 -15.81
CA GLY A 41 -0.13 -8.85 -14.43
C GLY A 41 1.29 -9.38 -14.37
N LEU A 42 2.06 -8.83 -13.43
CA LEU A 42 3.45 -9.19 -13.24
C LEU A 42 3.72 -9.35 -11.75
N SER A 43 4.37 -10.45 -11.38
CA SER A 43 4.82 -10.74 -10.02
C SER A 43 6.30 -11.09 -10.02
N LEU A 44 7.12 -10.23 -9.43
CA LEU A 44 8.53 -10.48 -9.17
C LEU A 44 8.79 -10.50 -7.67
N LYS A 45 9.42 -11.56 -7.18
CA LYS A 45 9.87 -11.67 -5.80
C LYS A 45 11.36 -11.94 -5.80
N LEU A 46 12.12 -11.07 -5.16
CA LEU A 46 13.56 -11.24 -4.98
C LEU A 46 13.86 -11.54 -3.52
N HIS A 47 14.98 -12.23 -3.30
CA HIS A 47 15.53 -12.39 -1.96
C HIS A 47 15.97 -11.03 -1.43
N SER A 48 15.83 -10.81 -0.11
CA SER A 48 16.19 -9.55 0.56
C SER A 48 17.68 -9.18 0.44
N SER A 49 18.53 -10.13 0.05
CA SER A 49 19.96 -9.94 -0.22
C SER A 49 20.28 -9.60 -1.69
N SER A 50 19.30 -9.70 -2.60
CA SER A 50 19.51 -9.34 -4.01
C SER A 50 19.82 -7.85 -4.12
N ARG A 51 20.84 -7.53 -4.92
CA ARG A 51 21.21 -6.17 -5.29
C ARG A 51 20.74 -5.82 -6.70
N ASP A 52 19.89 -6.64 -7.29
CA ASP A 52 19.38 -6.42 -8.64
C ASP A 52 18.52 -5.14 -8.65
N CYS A 53 19.00 -4.13 -9.38
CA CYS A 53 18.24 -2.93 -9.69
C CYS A 53 17.72 -3.07 -11.12
N LEU A 54 16.41 -2.96 -11.30
CA LEU A 54 15.77 -3.02 -12.62
C LEU A 54 15.38 -1.61 -13.05
N GLU A 55 15.40 -1.34 -14.35
CA GLU A 55 14.98 -0.04 -14.85
C GLU A 55 13.47 0.00 -15.08
N ALA A 56 12.83 1.09 -14.69
CA ALA A 56 11.40 1.31 -14.92
C ALA A 56 11.03 1.35 -16.41
N CYS A 57 11.99 1.63 -17.30
CA CYS A 57 11.81 1.61 -18.76
C CYS A 57 11.38 0.24 -19.28
N ALA A 58 11.68 -0.85 -18.57
CA ALA A 58 11.24 -2.21 -18.90
C ALA A 58 9.72 -2.38 -18.93
N PHE A 59 8.99 -1.53 -18.21
CA PHE A 59 7.53 -1.55 -18.17
C PHE A 59 6.89 -0.76 -19.31
N LYS A 60 7.68 -0.04 -20.11
CA LYS A 60 7.20 0.94 -21.09
C LYS A 60 6.18 0.35 -22.06
N GLU A 61 6.40 -0.85 -22.58
CA GLU A 61 5.49 -1.48 -23.55
C GLU A 61 4.33 -2.27 -22.91
N MET A 62 4.36 -2.49 -21.59
CA MET A 62 3.31 -3.20 -20.82
C MET A 62 2.09 -2.30 -20.55
N LYS A 63 1.54 -1.67 -21.59
CA LYS A 63 0.50 -0.63 -21.48
C LYS A 63 -0.81 -1.11 -20.84
N ARG A 64 -1.08 -2.42 -20.82
CA ARG A 64 -2.27 -3.02 -20.18
C ARG A 64 -2.00 -3.59 -18.78
N LEU A 65 -0.83 -3.31 -18.19
CA LEU A 65 -0.51 -3.79 -16.84
C LEU A 65 -1.52 -3.24 -15.82
N ARG A 66 -2.17 -4.14 -15.10
CA ARG A 66 -3.22 -3.85 -14.10
C ARG A 66 -2.85 -4.35 -12.72
N LEU A 67 -2.04 -5.41 -12.62
CA LEU A 67 -1.62 -6.04 -11.37
C LEU A 67 -0.10 -6.05 -11.30
N LEU A 68 0.47 -5.45 -10.26
CA LEU A 68 1.92 -5.43 -10.06
C LEU A 68 2.25 -5.89 -8.65
N GLN A 69 2.99 -7.00 -8.55
CA GLN A 69 3.54 -7.50 -7.29
C GLN A 69 5.06 -7.47 -7.34
N LEU A 70 5.66 -6.77 -6.39
CA LEU A 70 7.09 -6.62 -6.22
C LEU A 70 7.44 -6.92 -4.75
N ASP A 71 8.42 -7.79 -4.53
CA ASP A 71 8.91 -8.12 -3.18
C ASP A 71 10.44 -7.97 -3.16
N ASN A 72 10.92 -7.00 -2.37
CA ASN A 72 12.33 -6.61 -2.29
C ASN A 72 12.96 -6.22 -3.64
N VAL A 73 12.16 -5.68 -4.56
CA VAL A 73 12.62 -5.19 -5.87
C VAL A 73 12.94 -3.71 -5.79
N GLN A 74 14.11 -3.32 -6.33
CA GLN A 74 14.49 -1.93 -6.55
C GLN A 74 14.27 -1.57 -8.02
N LEU A 75 13.52 -0.48 -8.27
CA LEU A 75 13.32 0.07 -9.61
C LEU A 75 13.96 1.46 -9.73
N SER A 76 14.86 1.66 -10.68
CA SER A 76 15.45 2.97 -11.00
C SER A 76 14.77 3.62 -12.22
N GLY A 77 15.02 4.91 -12.42
CA GLY A 77 14.55 5.64 -13.61
C GLY A 77 13.13 6.20 -13.49
N ASP A 78 12.47 6.37 -14.64
CA ASP A 78 11.17 7.05 -14.74
C ASP A 78 9.99 6.10 -14.50
N TYR A 79 9.30 6.29 -13.37
CA TYR A 79 8.10 5.54 -12.99
C TYR A 79 6.91 5.83 -13.90
N GLY A 80 6.96 6.88 -14.72
CA GLY A 80 5.97 7.19 -15.74
C GLY A 80 5.88 6.12 -16.85
N HIS A 81 6.88 5.23 -16.93
CA HIS A 81 6.82 4.06 -17.80
C HIS A 81 5.89 2.95 -17.31
N ILE A 82 5.55 2.92 -16.01
CA ILE A 82 4.59 1.96 -15.47
C ILE A 82 3.18 2.34 -15.93
N SER A 83 2.36 1.34 -16.29
CA SER A 83 1.04 1.58 -16.87
C SER A 83 0.11 2.37 -15.94
N LYS A 84 -0.52 3.42 -16.50
CA LYS A 84 -1.60 4.18 -15.88
C LYS A 84 -2.91 3.39 -15.69
N GLN A 85 -2.98 2.16 -16.21
CA GLN A 85 -4.13 1.27 -16.04
C GLN A 85 -4.03 0.42 -14.77
N LEU A 86 -2.98 0.60 -13.96
CA LEU A 86 -2.76 -0.14 -12.73
C LEU A 86 -3.97 -0.05 -11.81
N ARG A 87 -4.42 -1.21 -11.32
CA ARG A 87 -5.57 -1.35 -10.41
C ARG A 87 -5.15 -1.85 -9.04
N TRP A 88 -4.11 -2.65 -8.98
CA TRP A 88 -3.58 -3.19 -7.73
C TRP A 88 -2.06 -3.20 -7.77
N ILE A 89 -1.47 -2.72 -6.69
CA ILE A 89 -0.03 -2.78 -6.47
C ILE A 89 0.27 -3.34 -5.09
N CYS A 90 1.13 -4.35 -5.04
CA CYS A 90 1.74 -4.85 -3.83
C CYS A 90 3.25 -4.71 -3.96
N TRP A 91 3.85 -3.78 -3.22
CA TRP A 91 5.28 -3.55 -3.22
C TRP A 91 5.85 -3.71 -1.80
N ARG A 92 6.17 -4.95 -1.46
CA ARG A 92 6.76 -5.26 -0.16
C ARG A 92 8.20 -4.79 -0.12
N GLY A 93 8.54 -4.09 0.97
CA GLY A 93 9.87 -3.52 1.12
C GLY A 93 10.14 -2.32 0.23
N PHE A 94 9.09 -1.56 -0.17
CA PHE A 94 9.24 -0.36 -0.99
C PHE A 94 10.39 0.54 -0.47
N PRO A 95 11.43 0.82 -1.29
CA PRO A 95 12.73 1.22 -0.75
C PRO A 95 12.89 2.73 -0.53
N TYR A 96 11.98 3.56 -1.04
CA TYR A 96 12.09 5.01 -1.00
C TYR A 96 11.42 5.64 0.21
N LYS A 97 11.85 6.86 0.53
CA LYS A 97 11.31 7.67 1.64
C LYS A 97 9.90 8.21 1.34
N TYR A 98 9.53 8.31 0.07
CA TYR A 98 8.24 8.77 -0.44
C TYR A 98 7.96 8.12 -1.79
N ILE A 99 6.71 8.17 -2.22
CA ILE A 99 6.30 7.67 -3.54
C ILE A 99 6.64 8.73 -4.61
N PRO A 100 7.38 8.38 -5.67
CA PRO A 100 7.76 9.33 -6.73
C PRO A 100 6.55 9.98 -7.41
N ILE A 101 6.66 11.28 -7.71
CA ILE A 101 5.57 12.08 -8.32
C ILE A 101 5.18 11.58 -9.72
N ASN A 102 6.13 11.05 -10.48
CA ASN A 102 5.90 10.44 -11.78
C ASN A 102 5.29 9.03 -11.70
N PHE A 103 5.04 8.50 -10.50
CA PHE A 103 4.35 7.23 -10.34
C PHE A 103 2.83 7.42 -10.40
N HIS A 104 2.28 7.27 -11.60
CA HIS A 104 0.85 7.44 -11.89
C HIS A 104 -0.02 6.35 -11.25
N LEU A 105 -0.74 6.68 -10.18
CA LEU A 105 -1.57 5.76 -9.40
C LEU A 105 -3.08 6.12 -9.45
N GLU A 106 -3.51 7.03 -10.33
CA GLU A 106 -4.87 7.62 -10.32
C GLU A 106 -5.99 6.56 -10.47
N ASN A 107 -5.67 5.44 -11.11
CA ASN A 107 -6.59 4.33 -11.37
C ASN A 107 -6.55 3.19 -10.34
N VAL A 108 -5.66 3.29 -9.35
CA VAL A 108 -5.40 2.21 -8.39
C VAL A 108 -6.54 2.10 -7.39
N ILE A 109 -6.93 0.86 -7.13
CA ILE A 109 -7.99 0.48 -6.19
C ILE A 109 -7.39 0.03 -4.86
N ALA A 110 -6.20 -0.57 -4.88
CA ALA A 110 -5.56 -1.12 -3.70
C ALA A 110 -4.03 -1.00 -3.78
N ILE A 111 -3.45 -0.46 -2.71
CA ILE A 111 -2.01 -0.30 -2.50
C ILE A 111 -1.61 -1.10 -1.26
N ASP A 112 -0.65 -2.02 -1.42
CA ASP A 112 -0.03 -2.76 -0.33
C ASP A 112 1.48 -2.52 -0.31
N PHE A 113 1.92 -1.57 0.53
CA PHE A 113 3.31 -1.14 0.71
C PHE A 113 3.84 -1.58 2.08
N LYS A 114 3.48 -2.80 2.49
CA LYS A 114 3.98 -3.43 3.73
C LYS A 114 5.52 -3.42 3.78
N HIS A 115 6.08 -3.19 4.98
CA HIS A 115 7.52 -3.11 5.24
C HIS A 115 8.24 -2.00 4.47
N SER A 116 7.52 -0.96 4.04
CA SER A 116 8.12 0.14 3.28
C SER A 116 9.05 1.01 4.12
N ARG A 117 9.97 1.70 3.43
CA ARG A 117 10.88 2.68 4.03
C ARG A 117 10.33 4.10 4.00
N LEU A 118 9.03 4.24 3.74
CA LEU A 118 8.35 5.53 3.69
C LEU A 118 8.52 6.27 5.02
N GLN A 119 8.90 7.53 4.91
CA GLN A 119 8.85 8.52 5.99
C GLN A 119 7.59 9.38 5.85
N LEU A 120 7.28 9.73 4.60
CA LEU A 120 6.07 10.40 4.14
C LEU A 120 5.52 9.58 2.96
N VAL A 121 4.20 9.45 2.81
CA VAL A 121 3.65 8.65 1.70
C VAL A 121 3.73 9.40 0.38
N TRP A 122 3.29 10.66 0.35
CA TRP A 122 3.26 11.53 -0.83
C TRP A 122 3.98 12.84 -0.53
N GLU A 123 4.90 13.29 -1.40
CA GLU A 123 5.54 14.62 -1.25
C GLU A 123 4.61 15.78 -1.57
N GLN A 124 3.56 15.51 -2.35
CA GLN A 124 2.59 16.49 -2.81
C GLN A 124 1.19 15.93 -2.64
N PRO A 125 0.16 16.79 -2.55
CA PRO A 125 -1.23 16.35 -2.54
C PRO A 125 -1.53 15.47 -3.77
N VAL A 126 -2.11 14.30 -3.54
CA VAL A 126 -2.54 13.37 -4.59
C VAL A 126 -4.04 13.16 -4.52
N VAL A 127 -4.68 12.92 -5.67
CA VAL A 127 -6.09 12.55 -5.75
C VAL A 127 -6.19 11.14 -6.31
N LEU A 128 -6.59 10.18 -5.46
CA LEU A 128 -6.77 8.77 -5.81
C LEU A 128 -8.23 8.39 -5.57
N GLU A 129 -9.11 8.84 -6.47
CA GLU A 129 -10.57 8.73 -6.32
C GLU A 129 -11.05 7.28 -6.15
N ARG A 130 -10.28 6.31 -6.65
CA ARG A 130 -10.66 4.89 -6.69
C ARG A 130 -10.01 4.05 -5.60
N LEU A 131 -9.09 4.62 -4.82
CA LEU A 131 -8.33 3.89 -3.82
C LEU A 131 -9.26 3.48 -2.66
N LYS A 132 -9.45 2.18 -2.49
CA LYS A 132 -10.28 1.57 -1.43
C LYS A 132 -9.46 0.94 -0.33
N PHE A 133 -8.24 0.51 -0.62
CA PHE A 133 -7.38 -0.19 0.34
C PHE A 133 -5.98 0.39 0.34
N LEU A 134 -5.50 0.79 1.52
CA LEU A 134 -4.15 1.26 1.75
C LEU A 134 -3.51 0.48 2.91
N ASN A 135 -2.47 -0.28 2.61
CA ASN A 135 -1.67 -0.97 3.62
C ASN A 135 -0.25 -0.43 3.66
N LEU A 136 0.12 0.11 4.82
CA LEU A 136 1.45 0.64 5.16
C LEU A 136 2.00 -0.04 6.42
N SER A 137 1.52 -1.25 6.74
CA SER A 137 1.94 -1.96 7.95
C SER A 137 3.43 -2.29 7.95
N HIS A 138 4.02 -2.38 9.15
CA HIS A 138 5.43 -2.65 9.38
C HIS A 138 6.38 -1.59 8.80
N SER A 139 5.89 -0.37 8.58
CA SER A 139 6.68 0.77 8.07
C SER A 139 7.34 1.51 9.22
N LYS A 140 8.53 1.03 9.60
CA LYS A 140 9.29 1.53 10.76
C LYS A 140 9.69 3.00 10.69
N TYR A 141 9.67 3.65 9.54
CA TYR A 141 10.08 5.05 9.40
C TYR A 141 8.92 6.03 9.23
N LEU A 142 7.69 5.52 9.11
CA LEU A 142 6.50 6.34 8.93
C LEU A 142 6.19 7.06 10.24
N LYS A 143 6.22 8.40 10.23
CA LYS A 143 5.97 9.22 11.43
C LYS A 143 4.54 9.73 11.54
N GLU A 144 3.94 10.00 10.39
CA GLU A 144 2.58 10.49 10.25
C GLU A 144 1.88 9.75 9.09
N THR A 145 0.55 9.69 9.13
CA THR A 145 -0.24 9.20 7.99
C THR A 145 -0.33 10.27 6.89
N PRO A 146 -0.64 9.91 5.63
CA PRO A 146 -0.83 10.93 4.59
C PRO A 146 -2.07 11.81 4.84
N ASP A 147 -2.14 12.94 4.13
CA ASP A 147 -3.41 13.63 3.95
C ASP A 147 -4.40 12.73 3.19
N PHE A 148 -5.55 12.47 3.80
CA PHE A 148 -6.64 11.67 3.25
C PHE A 148 -7.64 12.47 2.39
N SER A 149 -7.48 13.80 2.26
CA SER A 149 -8.44 14.65 1.54
C SER A 149 -8.62 14.24 0.08
N GLY A 150 -7.58 13.68 -0.54
CA GLY A 150 -7.63 13.15 -1.91
C GLY A 150 -7.97 11.65 -2.02
N LEU A 151 -8.41 11.00 -0.93
CA LEU A 151 -8.70 9.56 -0.86
C LEU A 151 -10.19 9.26 -0.56
N PRO A 152 -11.16 9.85 -1.28
CA PRO A 152 -12.58 9.85 -0.89
C PRO A 152 -13.23 8.45 -0.83
N SER A 153 -12.68 7.48 -1.56
CA SER A 153 -13.19 6.11 -1.63
C SER A 153 -12.51 5.14 -0.67
N LEU A 154 -11.64 5.61 0.23
CA LEU A 154 -10.89 4.72 1.12
C LEU A 154 -11.81 3.97 2.08
N GLU A 155 -11.74 2.63 2.04
CA GLU A 155 -12.55 1.73 2.86
C GLU A 155 -11.73 1.05 3.96
N LYS A 156 -10.44 0.80 3.72
CA LYS A 156 -9.58 0.06 4.66
C LYS A 156 -8.19 0.68 4.74
N LEU A 157 -7.77 1.00 5.96
CA LEU A 157 -6.45 1.52 6.29
C LEU A 157 -5.73 0.56 7.25
N ILE A 158 -4.59 0.02 6.83
CA ILE A 158 -3.77 -0.90 7.62
C ILE A 158 -2.42 -0.25 7.92
N LEU A 159 -2.18 0.03 9.19
CA LEU A 159 -0.96 0.67 9.74
C LEU A 159 -0.32 -0.18 10.84
N LYS A 160 -0.70 -1.46 10.96
CA LYS A 160 -0.20 -2.38 11.99
C LYS A 160 1.34 -2.33 12.09
N ASP A 161 1.87 -2.29 13.31
CA ASP A 161 3.29 -2.39 13.63
C ASP A 161 4.12 -1.28 12.95
N CYS A 162 3.62 -0.05 13.00
CA CYS A 162 4.37 1.15 12.64
C CYS A 162 4.89 1.83 13.93
N PRO A 163 6.07 1.42 14.46
CA PRO A 163 6.52 1.81 15.79
C PRO A 163 6.85 3.29 15.96
N ASN A 164 7.13 4.00 14.86
CA ASN A 164 7.44 5.44 14.86
C ASN A 164 6.25 6.32 14.43
N LEU A 165 5.08 5.73 14.14
CA LEU A 165 3.88 6.49 13.81
C LEU A 165 3.38 7.17 15.09
N CYS A 166 3.47 8.49 15.12
CA CYS A 166 3.08 9.30 16.28
C CYS A 166 1.63 9.81 16.16
N GLU A 167 1.20 10.14 14.94
CA GLU A 167 -0.06 10.82 14.69
C GLU A 167 -0.76 10.37 13.41
N VAL A 168 -2.09 10.41 13.46
CA VAL A 168 -2.96 10.27 12.30
C VAL A 168 -3.45 11.65 11.87
N HIS A 169 -3.33 11.94 10.58
CA HIS A 169 -3.69 13.22 9.99
C HIS A 169 -5.20 13.50 10.13
N GLN A 170 -5.54 14.74 10.50
CA GLN A 170 -6.92 15.19 10.81
C GLN A 170 -7.95 14.91 9.72
N SER A 171 -7.54 14.92 8.44
CA SER A 171 -8.46 14.70 7.32
C SER A 171 -9.06 13.29 7.27
N ILE A 172 -8.58 12.34 8.08
CA ILE A 172 -9.19 11.02 8.22
C ILE A 172 -10.68 11.13 8.62
N GLY A 173 -11.04 12.15 9.40
CA GLY A 173 -12.41 12.43 9.84
C GLY A 173 -13.38 12.75 8.69
N ARG A 174 -12.86 13.09 7.50
CA ARG A 174 -13.66 13.41 6.31
C ARG A 174 -14.05 12.16 5.50
N LEU A 175 -13.48 10.99 5.81
CA LEU A 175 -13.66 9.78 5.03
C LEU A 175 -15.02 9.12 5.29
N ARG A 176 -15.93 9.22 4.32
CA ARG A 176 -17.31 8.70 4.46
C ARG A 176 -17.44 7.19 4.28
N ASN A 177 -16.46 6.55 3.65
CA ASN A 177 -16.51 5.12 3.28
C ASN A 177 -15.59 4.25 4.13
N LEU A 178 -14.86 4.81 5.09
CA LEU A 178 -13.87 4.09 5.87
C LEU A 178 -14.54 3.09 6.81
N LEU A 179 -14.29 1.80 6.58
CA LEU A 179 -14.88 0.68 7.33
C LEU A 179 -13.94 0.14 8.39
N LEU A 180 -12.63 0.19 8.15
CA LEU A 180 -11.62 -0.41 9.02
C LEU A 180 -10.37 0.46 9.14
N ILE A 181 -9.94 0.67 10.37
CA ILE A 181 -8.64 1.22 10.74
C ILE A 181 -7.92 0.21 11.62
N ASN A 182 -6.72 -0.20 11.22
CA ASN A 182 -5.87 -1.08 12.02
C ASN A 182 -4.55 -0.38 12.36
N LEU A 183 -4.44 0.07 13.60
CA LEU A 183 -3.26 0.72 14.20
C LEU A 183 -2.56 -0.20 15.23
N LYS A 184 -2.87 -1.51 15.20
CA LYS A 184 -2.33 -2.48 16.15
C LYS A 184 -0.80 -2.37 16.24
N ASP A 185 -0.24 -2.41 17.44
CA ASP A 185 1.20 -2.37 17.71
C ASP A 185 1.90 -1.07 17.23
N CYS A 186 1.16 0.02 16.98
CA CYS A 186 1.75 1.36 16.79
C CYS A 186 2.16 1.96 18.14
N THR A 187 3.32 1.55 18.65
CA THR A 187 3.75 1.83 20.03
C THR A 187 4.02 3.31 20.31
N SER A 188 4.37 4.11 19.30
CA SER A 188 4.56 5.56 19.48
C SER A 188 3.31 6.40 19.24
N LEU A 189 2.19 5.80 18.84
CA LEU A 189 0.97 6.54 18.52
C LEU A 189 0.46 7.27 19.77
N SER A 190 0.40 8.59 19.68
CA SER A 190 -0.06 9.47 20.77
C SER A 190 -1.27 10.31 20.38
N TYR A 191 -1.54 10.48 19.08
CA TYR A 191 -2.64 11.30 18.59
C TYR A 191 -3.49 10.60 17.52
N LEU A 192 -4.80 10.61 17.74
CA LEU A 192 -5.83 10.20 16.79
C LEU A 192 -6.93 11.28 16.82
N PRO A 193 -7.29 11.89 15.68
CA PRO A 193 -8.31 12.94 15.62
C PRO A 193 -9.65 12.48 16.19
N GLU A 194 -10.35 13.34 16.93
CA GLU A 194 -11.63 12.99 17.57
C GLU A 194 -12.71 12.63 16.53
N GLU A 195 -12.62 13.19 15.34
CA GLU A 195 -13.51 12.93 14.21
C GLU A 195 -13.51 11.45 13.80
N VAL A 196 -12.46 10.68 14.12
CA VAL A 196 -12.42 9.22 13.89
C VAL A 196 -13.56 8.52 14.63
N TYR A 197 -13.92 9.01 15.82
CA TYR A 197 -15.01 8.46 16.63
C TYR A 197 -16.40 8.84 16.10
N GLU A 198 -16.47 9.77 15.15
CA GLU A 198 -17.70 10.25 14.50
C GLU A 198 -17.90 9.67 13.08
N LEU A 199 -16.95 8.86 12.59
CA LEU A 199 -17.01 8.22 11.28
C LEU A 199 -18.19 7.24 11.20
N ARG A 200 -19.25 7.64 10.49
CA ARG A 200 -20.52 6.89 10.38
C ARG A 200 -20.38 5.47 9.83
N SER A 201 -19.45 5.26 8.91
CA SER A 201 -19.25 3.97 8.23
C SER A 201 -18.24 3.07 8.94
N LEU A 202 -17.53 3.57 9.95
CA LEU A 202 -16.47 2.82 10.62
C LEU A 202 -17.07 1.65 11.38
N LYS A 203 -16.56 0.44 11.10
CA LYS A 203 -16.99 -0.80 11.73
C LYS A 203 -15.95 -1.35 12.70
N ILE A 204 -14.67 -1.18 12.39
CA ILE A 204 -13.57 -1.77 13.17
C ILE A 204 -12.45 -0.74 13.36
N LEU A 205 -12.10 -0.49 14.62
CA LEU A 205 -10.94 0.29 15.03
C LEU A 205 -10.06 -0.57 15.95
N ILE A 206 -8.84 -0.89 15.51
CA ILE A 206 -7.88 -1.67 16.29
C ILE A 206 -6.76 -0.76 16.77
N LEU A 207 -6.63 -0.63 18.09
CA LEU A 207 -5.61 0.16 18.80
C LEU A 207 -4.80 -0.69 19.79
N SER A 208 -4.93 -2.01 19.70
CA SER A 208 -4.24 -2.92 20.63
C SER A 208 -2.73 -2.76 20.53
N GLY A 209 -2.03 -2.72 21.66
CA GLY A 209 -0.58 -2.51 21.70
C GLY A 209 -0.11 -1.08 21.40
N CYS A 210 -1.01 -0.10 21.32
CA CYS A 210 -0.66 1.32 21.22
C CYS A 210 -0.28 1.90 22.60
N LEU A 211 0.97 1.67 23.02
CA LEU A 211 1.43 1.94 24.39
C LEU A 211 1.44 3.43 24.80
N LYS A 212 1.62 4.36 23.85
CA LYS A 212 1.58 5.82 24.13
C LYS A 212 0.18 6.42 23.96
N PHE A 213 -0.77 5.66 23.45
CA PHE A 213 -2.09 6.18 23.15
C PHE A 213 -2.91 6.38 24.43
N PRO A 214 -3.59 7.52 24.61
CA PRO A 214 -4.40 7.76 25.79
C PRO A 214 -5.58 6.78 25.89
N PRO A 215 -6.09 6.53 27.11
CA PRO A 215 -7.30 5.74 27.30
C PRO A 215 -8.48 6.29 26.47
N ILE A 216 -9.25 5.38 25.88
CA ILE A 216 -10.41 5.74 25.05
C ILE A 216 -11.61 5.97 25.96
N HIS A 217 -12.16 7.19 25.93
CA HIS A 217 -13.44 7.47 26.57
C HIS A 217 -14.59 7.00 25.65
N ILE A 218 -15.25 5.90 26.02
CA ILE A 218 -16.36 5.30 25.24
C ILE A 218 -17.48 6.32 24.96
N ALA A 219 -17.71 7.27 25.88
CA ALA A 219 -18.69 8.35 25.70
C ALA A 219 -18.43 9.22 24.45
N LYS A 220 -17.21 9.23 23.89
CA LYS A 220 -16.86 9.96 22.66
C LYS A 220 -17.24 9.22 21.37
N VAL A 221 -17.55 7.92 21.45
CA VAL A 221 -17.79 7.08 20.28
C VAL A 221 -19.24 7.24 19.83
N LYS A 222 -19.45 7.92 18.71
CA LYS A 222 -20.78 8.11 18.10
C LYS A 222 -21.06 7.11 16.98
N SER A 223 -20.06 6.36 16.52
CA SER A 223 -20.17 5.32 15.50
C SER A 223 -20.49 3.95 16.12
N LEU A 224 -21.06 3.03 15.33
CA LEU A 224 -21.29 1.63 15.73
C LEU A 224 -20.00 0.77 15.64
N ALA A 225 -18.83 1.39 15.77
CA ALA A 225 -17.56 0.73 15.56
C ALA A 225 -17.20 -0.21 16.73
N THR A 226 -16.71 -1.41 16.41
CA THR A 226 -16.02 -2.27 17.36
C THR A 226 -14.61 -1.74 17.60
N ILE A 227 -14.32 -1.37 18.85
CA ILE A 227 -13.00 -0.89 19.27
C ILE A 227 -12.25 -2.01 19.99
N ILE A 228 -11.07 -2.35 19.49
CA ILE A 228 -10.20 -3.38 20.08
C ILE A 228 -8.92 -2.71 20.58
N ALA A 229 -8.85 -2.45 21.89
CA ALA A 229 -7.80 -1.67 22.54
C ALA A 229 -7.14 -2.43 23.72
N GLU A 230 -6.67 -3.64 23.47
CA GLU A 230 -5.93 -4.43 24.46
C GLU A 230 -4.52 -3.88 24.64
N ASN A 231 -3.99 -3.84 25.87
CA ASN A 231 -2.63 -3.39 26.16
C ASN A 231 -2.31 -1.95 25.69
N THR A 232 -3.26 -1.02 25.81
CA THR A 232 -3.01 0.43 25.71
C THR A 232 -2.57 1.00 27.06
N LYS A 233 -2.08 2.25 27.11
CA LYS A 233 -1.66 2.88 28.37
C LYS A 233 -2.80 2.83 29.40
N PRO A 234 -2.56 2.37 30.65
CA PRO A 234 -3.58 2.37 31.69
C PRO A 234 -4.00 3.81 32.01
N SER A 235 -5.29 4.03 32.27
CA SER A 235 -5.77 5.29 32.82
C SER A 235 -5.12 5.52 34.18
N ALA A 236 -4.45 6.67 34.36
CA ALA A 236 -4.04 7.12 35.68
C ALA A 236 -5.32 7.39 36.50
N LEU A 237 -5.45 6.68 37.62
CA LEU A 237 -6.46 6.94 38.66
C LEU A 237 -6.23 8.30 39.32
#